data_AF-A0A367Y576-F1
#
_entry.id   AF-A0A367Y576-F1
#
_cell.length_a   1.000
_cell.length_b   1.000
_cell.length_c   1.000
_cell.angle_alpha   90.00
_cell.angle_beta   90.00
_cell.angle_gamma   90.00
#
_symmetry.space_group_name_H-M   'P 1'
#
loop_
_entity.id
_entity.type
_entity.pdbx_description
1 polymer ?
#
loop_
_entity_poly.entity_id
_entity_poly.type
_entity_poly.pdbx_seq_one_letter_code
_entity_poly.pdbx_strand_id
1 'polypeptide(L)'
;MSEERPAARSRAPSRLDLFAPNLKLDIRAHQRTYEGAYTRTAIGCLAFSMLIIKLFSKEFLPIGTIYTVYGCLFYFLGVVKSSRVDMYYNPDKDMEMFTTSGDFVVFLTILSLACYIALLVLILRM
;
A
#
# COMPACT_ATOMS: atom_id res chain seq x y z
N MET A 1 -40.48 -33.74 16.67
CA MET A 1 -39.51 -32.89 17.40
C MET A 1 -38.22 -32.93 16.59
N SER A 2 -38.10 -32.04 15.61
CA SER A 2 -36.94 -32.03 14.70
C SER A 2 -35.81 -31.29 15.39
N GLU A 3 -34.69 -31.98 15.58
CA GLU A 3 -33.50 -31.51 16.30
C GLU A 3 -32.84 -30.36 15.52
N GLU A 4 -33.01 -29.12 15.99
CA GLU A 4 -32.29 -27.95 15.46
C GLU A 4 -30.80 -28.10 15.80
N ARG A 5 -30.00 -28.49 14.81
CA ARG A 5 -28.53 -28.46 14.91
C ARG A 5 -28.08 -27.01 15.09
N PRO A 6 -27.28 -26.68 16.12
CA PRO A 6 -26.79 -25.32 16.31
C PRO A 6 -25.95 -24.90 15.11
N ALA A 7 -26.28 -23.74 14.53
CA ALA A 7 -25.54 -23.15 13.42
C ALA A 7 -24.04 -23.12 13.75
N ALA A 8 -23.24 -23.86 12.96
CA ALA A 8 -21.80 -23.87 13.11
C ALA A 8 -21.30 -22.42 13.01
N ARG A 9 -20.72 -21.90 14.09
CA ARG A 9 -20.05 -20.59 14.08
C ARG A 9 -19.02 -20.62 12.96
N SER A 10 -19.23 -19.83 11.90
CA SER A 10 -18.26 -19.64 10.81
C SER A 10 -16.96 -19.13 11.43
N ARG A 11 -15.97 -20.01 11.49
CA ARG A 11 -14.62 -19.68 11.95
C ARG A 11 -14.03 -18.73 10.92
N ALA A 12 -13.45 -17.61 11.37
CA ALA A 12 -12.75 -16.71 10.47
C ALA A 12 -11.72 -17.53 9.64
N PRO A 13 -11.72 -17.40 8.30
CA PRO A 13 -10.91 -18.21 7.42
C PRO A 13 -9.44 -18.05 7.76
N SER A 14 -8.77 -19.19 7.83
CA SER A 14 -7.35 -19.26 8.09
C SER A 14 -6.57 -18.86 6.84
N ARG A 15 -5.34 -18.35 6.97
CA ARG A 15 -4.40 -18.17 5.84
C ARG A 15 -4.25 -19.45 4.99
N LEU A 16 -4.54 -20.62 5.56
CA LEU A 16 -4.56 -21.90 4.87
C LEU A 16 -5.73 -22.04 3.87
N ASP A 17 -6.90 -21.48 4.20
CA ASP A 17 -8.09 -21.50 3.35
C ASP A 17 -7.92 -20.57 2.13
N LEU A 18 -7.12 -19.50 2.28
CA LEU A 18 -6.67 -18.64 1.17
C LEU A 18 -5.87 -19.40 0.10
N PHE A 19 -5.13 -20.45 0.49
CA PHE A 19 -4.31 -21.23 -0.43
C PHE A 19 -5.09 -22.30 -1.19
N ALA A 20 -6.42 -22.31 -1.11
CA ALA A 20 -7.26 -23.15 -1.95
C ALA A 20 -6.86 -22.98 -3.44
N PRO A 21 -6.77 -24.09 -4.20
CA PRO A 21 -6.07 -24.13 -5.48
C PRO A 21 -6.64 -23.19 -6.55
N ASN A 22 -7.94 -22.87 -6.46
CA ASN A 22 -8.69 -22.00 -7.36
C ASN A 22 -8.41 -20.49 -7.17
N LEU A 23 -7.77 -20.10 -6.07
CA LEU A 23 -7.70 -18.70 -5.63
C LEU A 23 -6.24 -18.21 -5.45
N LYS A 24 -5.29 -19.16 -5.46
CA LYS A 24 -3.84 -18.95 -5.36
C LYS A 24 -3.25 -18.06 -6.47
N LEU A 25 -3.81 -18.14 -7.68
CA LEU A 25 -3.29 -17.42 -8.85
C LEU A 25 -3.64 -15.92 -8.77
N ASP A 26 -4.86 -15.61 -8.33
CA ASP A 26 -5.33 -14.24 -8.14
C ASP A 26 -4.65 -13.55 -6.95
N ILE A 27 -4.45 -14.26 -5.83
CA ILE A 27 -3.63 -13.74 -4.72
C ILE A 27 -2.24 -13.37 -5.22
N ARG A 28 -1.59 -14.28 -5.96
CA ARG A 28 -0.23 -14.05 -6.46
C ARG A 28 -0.19 -12.86 -7.42
N ALA A 29 -1.15 -12.75 -8.32
CA ALA A 29 -1.26 -11.63 -9.25
C ALA A 29 -1.43 -10.30 -8.50
N HIS A 30 -2.29 -10.28 -7.47
CA HIS A 30 -2.52 -9.11 -6.64
C HIS A 30 -1.29 -8.72 -5.80
N GLN A 31 -0.64 -9.68 -5.15
CA GLN A 31 0.59 -9.46 -4.37
C GLN A 31 1.74 -8.93 -5.23
N ARG A 32 1.92 -9.45 -6.44
CA ARG A 32 2.99 -9.00 -7.34
C ARG A 32 2.75 -7.62 -7.92
N THR A 33 1.50 -7.27 -8.18
CA THR A 33 1.13 -6.03 -8.90
C THR A 33 0.82 -4.89 -7.94
N TYR A 34 -0.06 -5.11 -6.96
CA TYR A 34 -0.49 -4.07 -6.03
C TYR A 34 0.45 -3.94 -4.84
N GLU A 35 0.59 -4.98 -4.02
CA GLU A 35 1.43 -4.89 -2.80
C GLU A 35 2.91 -4.71 -3.13
N GLY A 36 3.40 -5.44 -4.14
CA GLY A 36 4.77 -5.34 -4.63
C GLY A 36 5.10 -3.99 -5.28
N ALA A 37 4.11 -3.24 -5.78
CA ALA A 37 4.34 -1.89 -6.29
C ALA A 37 4.55 -0.88 -5.14
N TYR A 38 3.65 -0.84 -4.15
CA TYR A 38 3.77 0.13 -3.05
C TYR A 38 5.04 -0.06 -2.22
N THR A 39 5.39 -1.31 -1.93
CA THR A 39 6.60 -1.65 -1.16
C THR A 39 7.87 -1.24 -1.89
N ARG A 40 8.00 -1.56 -3.18
CA ARG A 40 9.17 -1.16 -3.99
C ARG A 40 9.28 0.35 -4.13
N THR A 41 8.16 1.05 -4.35
CA THR A 41 8.16 2.51 -4.45
C THR A 41 8.56 3.16 -3.13
N ALA A 42 8.03 2.68 -1.99
CA ALA A 42 8.39 3.20 -0.67
C ALA A 42 9.90 3.02 -0.39
N ILE A 43 10.45 1.83 -0.65
CA ILE A 43 11.89 1.56 -0.48
C ILE A 43 12.73 2.47 -1.39
N GLY A 44 12.32 2.64 -2.66
CA GLY A 44 13.01 3.52 -3.61
C GLY A 44 13.04 4.97 -3.15
N CYS A 45 11.91 5.51 -2.69
CA CYS A 45 11.82 6.88 -2.18
C CYS A 45 12.66 7.10 -0.92
N LEU A 46 12.65 6.14 0.02
CA LEU A 46 13.46 6.21 1.24
C LEU A 46 14.96 6.11 0.94
N ALA A 47 15.36 5.23 0.03
CA ALA A 47 16.75 5.11 -0.41
C ALA A 47 17.23 6.40 -1.10
N PHE A 48 16.41 6.99 -1.96
CA PHE A 48 16.73 8.25 -2.63
C PHE A 48 16.82 9.42 -1.65
N SER A 49 15.93 9.48 -0.65
CA SER A 49 16.01 10.46 0.43
C SER A 49 17.33 10.36 1.20
N MET A 50 17.72 9.15 1.61
CA MET A 50 18.99 8.92 2.30
C MET A 50 20.19 9.31 1.42
N LEU A 51 20.15 8.99 0.12
CA LEU A 51 21.15 9.42 -0.85
C LEU A 51 21.29 10.95 -0.82
N ILE A 52 20.17 11.68 -0.95
CA ILE A 52 20.21 13.14 -0.98
C ILE A 52 20.83 13.73 0.30
N ILE A 53 20.39 13.25 1.46
CA ILE A 53 20.84 13.74 2.77
C ILE A 53 22.33 13.44 3.00
N LYS A 54 22.84 12.30 2.51
CA LYS A 54 24.22 11.86 2.75
C LYS A 54 25.22 12.33 1.70
N LEU A 55 24.80 12.52 0.44
CA LEU A 55 25.69 12.75 -0.69
C LEU A 55 25.84 14.24 -1.04
N PHE A 56 24.80 15.05 -0.84
CA PHE A 56 24.81 16.46 -1.28
C PHE A 56 25.16 17.43 -0.15
N SER A 57 25.54 18.65 -0.56
CA SER A 57 25.81 19.78 0.33
C SER A 57 24.58 20.14 1.19
N LYS A 58 24.81 20.84 2.30
CA LYS A 58 23.75 21.25 3.26
C LYS A 58 22.63 22.06 2.62
N GLU A 59 22.90 22.68 1.49
CA GLU A 59 21.91 23.43 0.71
C GLU A 59 20.78 22.51 0.19
N PHE A 60 21.08 21.24 -0.13
CA PHE A 60 20.12 20.26 -0.64
C PHE A 60 19.40 19.47 0.46
N LEU A 61 19.69 19.76 1.73
CA LEU A 61 19.09 19.09 2.88
C LEU A 61 17.55 19.20 2.92
N PRO A 62 16.91 20.34 2.55
CA PRO A 62 15.46 20.44 2.48
C PRO A 62 14.83 19.55 1.39
N ILE A 63 15.57 19.22 0.32
CA ILE A 63 15.10 18.29 -0.73
C ILE A 63 15.04 16.87 -0.14
N GLY A 64 16.10 16.50 0.58
CA GLY A 64 16.19 15.21 1.27
C GLY A 64 15.05 14.98 2.25
N THR A 65 14.71 15.99 3.06
CA THR A 65 13.62 15.91 4.06
C THR A 65 12.25 15.76 3.43
N ILE A 66 11.95 16.47 2.33
CA ILE A 66 10.70 16.30 1.56
C ILE A 66 10.57 14.85 1.09
N TYR A 67 11.63 14.28 0.53
CA TYR A 67 11.64 12.87 0.11
C TYR A 67 11.52 11.89 1.28
N THR A 68 12.04 12.22 2.47
CA THR A 68 11.87 11.38 3.67
C THR A 68 10.41 11.34 4.09
N VAL A 69 9.77 12.50 4.19
CA VAL A 69 8.36 12.64 4.58
C VAL A 69 7.46 11.95 3.56
N TYR A 70 7.72 12.15 2.27
CA TYR A 70 7.01 11.48 1.19
C TYR A 70 7.15 9.95 1.27
N GLY A 71 8.36 9.43 1.43
CA GLY A 71 8.62 8.00 1.56
C GLY A 71 7.94 7.37 2.79
N CYS A 72 7.96 8.07 3.93
CA CYS A 72 7.24 7.64 5.14
C CYS A 72 5.72 7.59 4.92
N LEU A 73 5.12 8.65 4.38
CA LEU A 73 3.69 8.69 4.05
C LEU A 73 3.30 7.57 3.09
N PHE A 74 4.12 7.32 2.07
CA PHE A 74 3.90 6.25 1.11
C PHE A 74 3.96 4.87 1.76
N TYR A 75 4.91 4.66 2.68
CA TYR A 75 5.04 3.43 3.45
C TYR A 75 3.80 3.18 4.33
N PHE A 76 3.36 4.18 5.10
CA PHE A 76 2.18 4.07 5.95
C PHE A 76 0.91 3.82 5.12
N LEU A 77 0.74 4.51 3.98
CA LEU A 77 -0.37 4.24 3.05
C LEU A 77 -0.33 2.80 2.53
N GLY A 78 0.87 2.29 2.20
CA GLY A 78 1.06 0.90 1.78
C GLY A 78 0.67 -0.11 2.86
N VAL A 79 1.09 0.11 4.11
CA VAL A 79 0.74 -0.75 5.25
C VAL A 79 -0.77 -0.72 5.52
N VAL A 80 -1.36 0.47 5.61
CA VAL A 80 -2.81 0.63 5.84
C VAL A 80 -3.63 -0.03 4.73
N LYS A 81 -3.19 0.09 3.47
CA LYS A 81 -3.84 -0.59 2.35
C LYS A 81 -3.71 -2.11 2.46
N SER A 82 -2.50 -2.63 2.72
CA SER A 82 -2.27 -4.08 2.85
C SER A 82 -3.10 -4.69 3.98
N SER A 83 -3.23 -4.01 5.13
CA SER A 83 -4.11 -4.46 6.21
C SER A 83 -5.60 -4.47 5.84
N ARG A 84 -6.05 -3.59 4.94
CA ARG A 84 -7.43 -3.61 4.44
C ARG A 84 -7.65 -4.73 3.43
N VAL A 85 -6.64 -5.07 2.62
CA VAL A 85 -6.68 -6.18 1.65
C VAL A 85 -6.94 -7.52 2.34
N ASP A 86 -6.31 -7.76 3.48
CA ASP A 86 -6.52 -8.99 4.29
C ASP A 86 -7.99 -9.15 4.75
N MET A 87 -8.75 -8.06 4.87
CA MET A 87 -10.17 -8.10 5.27
C MET A 87 -11.13 -8.39 4.11
N TYR A 88 -10.72 -8.15 2.85
CA TYR A 88 -11.55 -8.41 1.66
C TYR A 88 -11.49 -9.88 1.22
N TYR A 89 -10.42 -10.59 1.57
CA TYR A 89 -10.24 -12.00 1.22
C TYR A 89 -10.85 -12.92 2.28
N ASN A 90 -12.15 -12.78 2.51
CA ASN A 90 -12.89 -13.58 3.48
C ASN A 90 -13.83 -14.54 2.71
N PRO A 91 -13.42 -15.80 2.42
CA PRO A 91 -14.19 -16.75 1.61
C PRO A 91 -15.63 -17.06 2.07
N ASP A 92 -16.02 -16.72 3.31
CA ASP A 92 -17.39 -16.85 3.81
C ASP A 92 -18.35 -15.72 3.37
N LYS A 93 -17.80 -14.62 2.87
CA LYS A 93 -18.60 -13.56 2.25
C LYS A 93 -18.32 -13.67 0.77
N ASP A 94 -19.29 -14.13 -0.02
CA ASP A 94 -19.34 -14.08 -1.49
C ASP A 94 -19.30 -12.62 -1.98
N MET A 95 -18.28 -11.88 -1.62
CA MET A 95 -18.06 -10.52 -2.04
C MET A 95 -16.80 -10.51 -2.87
N GLU A 96 -16.98 -10.84 -4.15
CA GLU A 96 -16.23 -10.22 -5.24
C GLU A 96 -16.55 -8.71 -5.28
N MET A 97 -16.37 -7.99 -4.17
CA MET A 97 -16.46 -6.55 -4.19
C MET A 97 -15.10 -6.06 -4.68
N PHE A 98 -14.94 -5.99 -5.99
CA PHE A 98 -13.88 -5.25 -6.65
C PHE A 98 -13.97 -3.77 -6.24
N THR A 99 -13.50 -3.45 -5.04
CA THR A 99 -13.37 -2.06 -4.62
C THR A 99 -12.25 -1.46 -5.46
N THR A 100 -12.64 -0.59 -6.37
CA THR A 100 -11.69 0.04 -7.27
C THR A 100 -10.72 0.85 -6.42
N SER A 101 -9.41 0.70 -6.62
CA SER A 101 -8.38 1.44 -5.86
C SER A 101 -8.37 2.96 -6.14
N GLY A 102 -9.43 3.51 -6.74
CA GLY A 102 -9.54 4.89 -7.24
C GLY A 102 -9.21 5.93 -6.17
N ASP A 103 -9.78 5.82 -4.97
CA ASP A 103 -9.52 6.79 -3.90
C ASP A 103 -8.04 6.87 -3.51
N PHE A 104 -7.38 5.71 -3.39
CA PHE A 104 -5.95 5.65 -3.11
C PHE A 104 -5.13 6.21 -4.28
N VAL A 105 -5.53 5.95 -5.52
CA VAL A 105 -4.86 6.48 -6.72
C VAL A 105 -4.97 8.01 -6.76
N VAL A 106 -6.15 8.57 -6.46
CA VAL A 106 -6.38 10.03 -6.38
C VAL A 106 -5.54 10.64 -5.27
N PHE A 107 -5.52 10.04 -4.08
CA PHE A 107 -4.68 10.51 -2.98
C PHE A 107 -3.19 10.51 -3.35
N LEU A 108 -2.72 9.43 -3.99
CA LEU A 108 -1.32 9.30 -4.40
C LEU A 108 -0.93 10.28 -5.51
N THR A 109 -1.85 10.58 -6.42
CA THR A 109 -1.61 11.58 -7.48
C THR A 109 -1.56 13.00 -6.92
N ILE A 110 -2.46 13.35 -5.99
CA ILE A 110 -2.40 14.65 -5.33
C ILE A 110 -1.11 14.79 -4.51
N LEU A 111 -0.75 13.75 -3.75
CA LEU A 111 0.47 13.75 -2.93
C LEU A 111 1.74 13.85 -3.78
N SER A 112 1.80 13.13 -4.90
CA SER A 112 2.95 13.19 -5.82
C SER A 112 3.06 14.55 -6.51
N LEU A 113 1.93 15.13 -6.95
CA LEU A 113 1.89 16.45 -7.54
C LEU A 113 2.38 17.53 -6.55
N ALA A 114 1.91 17.48 -5.31
CA ALA A 114 2.32 18.39 -4.26
C ALA A 114 3.84 18.30 -3.97
N CYS A 115 4.38 17.08 -3.91
CA CYS A 115 5.83 16.88 -3.77
C CYS A 115 6.61 17.44 -4.96
N TYR A 116 6.16 17.20 -6.20
CA TYR A 116 6.82 17.75 -7.38
C TYR A 116 6.82 19.28 -7.41
N ILE A 117 5.71 19.91 -7.03
CA ILE A 117 5.62 21.37 -6.91
C ILE A 117 6.60 21.87 -5.83
N ALA A 118 6.61 21.24 -4.66
CA ALA A 118 7.52 21.62 -3.58
C ALA A 118 8.99 21.51 -3.99
N LEU A 119 9.35 20.43 -4.70
CA LEU A 119 10.69 20.23 -5.25
C LEU A 119 11.04 21.30 -6.30
N LEU A 120 10.12 21.61 -7.20
CA LEU A 120 10.33 22.61 -8.24
C LEU A 120 10.57 23.99 -7.63
N VAL A 121 9.76 24.39 -6.65
CA VAL A 121 9.93 25.66 -5.92
C VAL A 121 11.28 25.69 -5.22
N LEU A 122 11.68 24.58 -4.59
CA LEU A 122 12.92 24.52 -3.84
C LEU A 122 14.15 24.56 -4.77
N ILE A 123 14.10 23.89 -5.92
CA ILE A 123 15.13 23.95 -6.96
C ILE A 123 15.25 25.36 -7.57
N LEU A 124 14.12 26.05 -7.80
CA LEU A 124 14.15 27.41 -8.34
C LEU A 124 14.63 28.47 -7.33
N ARG A 125 14.54 28.17 -6.03
CA ARG A 125 14.94 29.07 -4.95
C ARG A 125 16.42 28.91 -4.58
N MET A 126 16.96 27.71 -4.73
CA MET A 126 18.36 27.38 -4.49
C MET A 126 19.24 27.92 -5.61
#